data_AF-A0A1Z9M346-F1
#
_entry.id   AF-A0A1Z9M346-F1
#
_cell.length_a   1.000
_cell.length_b   1.000
_cell.length_c   1.000
_cell.angle_alpha   90.00
_cell.angle_beta   90.00
_cell.angle_gamma   90.00
#
_symmetry.space_group_name_H-M   'P 1'
#
loop_
_entity.id
_entity.type
_entity.pdbx_description
1 polymer ?
#
loop_
_entity_poly.entity_id
_entity_poly.type
_entity_poly.pdbx_seq_one_letter_code
_entity_poly.pdbx_strand_id
1 'polypeptide(L)' 'MFQTEQLQEKWQPVLGHPDLPEIKDPYRRAVTTVILENQERAMREDSEFLREAAPTNATGSGVSNWDP' A
#
# COMPACT_ATOMS: atom_id res chain seq x y z
N MET A 1 6.40 14.50 -18.40
CA MET A 1 5.60 13.52 -17.64
C MET A 1 6.18 12.09 -17.75
N PHE A 2 7.51 11.94 -17.77
CA PHE A 2 8.23 10.69 -18.09
C PHE A 2 8.06 9.57 -17.04
N GLN A 3 7.84 9.91 -15.77
CA GLN A 3 7.66 8.89 -14.71
C GLN A 3 6.27 8.25 -14.69
N THR A 4 5.27 8.83 -15.38
CA THR A 4 3.89 8.34 -15.31
C THR A 4 3.66 7.05 -16.10
N GLU A 5 4.42 6.82 -17.18
CA GLU A 5 4.23 5.64 -18.04
C GLU A 5 4.63 4.36 -17.31
N GLN A 6 5.80 4.35 -16.68
CA GLN A 6 6.28 3.22 -15.88
C GLN A 6 5.35 2.90 -14.69
N LEU A 7 4.85 3.95 -14.03
CA LEU A 7 3.89 3.76 -12.94
C LEU A 7 2.53 3.25 -13.46
N GLN A 8 2.10 3.68 -14.64
CA GLN A 8 0.86 3.17 -15.26
C GLN A 8 0.97 1.69 -15.61
N GLU A 9 2.12 1.24 -16.10
CA GLU A 9 2.39 -0.19 -16.33
C GLU A 9 2.32 -0.98 -15.01
N LYS A 10 3.00 -0.51 -13.96
CA LYS A 10 2.96 -1.13 -12.61
C LYS A 10 1.52 -1.26 -12.10
N TRP A 11 0.73 -0.21 -12.25
CA TRP A 11 -0.63 -0.13 -11.71
C TRP A 11 -1.72 -0.55 -12.71
N GLN A 12 -1.36 -1.11 -13.86
CA GLN A 12 -2.30 -1.51 -14.91
C GLN A 12 -3.42 -2.47 -14.43
N PRO A 13 -3.17 -3.45 -13.53
CA PRO A 13 -4.22 -4.31 -13.01
C PRO A 13 -5.34 -3.56 -12.27
N VAL A 14 -5.00 -2.44 -11.63
CA VAL A 14 -5.96 -1.60 -10.90
C VAL A 14 -6.61 -0.57 -11.84
N LEU A 15 -5.81 0.07 -12.70
CA LEU A 15 -6.28 1.08 -13.65
C LEU A 15 -7.18 0.51 -14.75
N GLY A 16 -7.08 -0.79 -15.03
CA GLY A 16 -7.85 -1.51 -16.04
C GLY A 16 -8.77 -2.60 -15.49
N HIS A 17 -9.10 -2.55 -14.19
CA HIS A 17 -9.91 -3.58 -13.55
C HIS A 17 -11.31 -3.67 -14.20
N PRO A 18 -11.78 -4.86 -14.61
CA PRO A 18 -13.01 -5.00 -15.39
C PRO A 18 -14.28 -4.55 -14.65
N ASP A 19 -14.26 -4.62 -13.31
CA ASP A 19 -15.40 -4.23 -12.47
C ASP A 19 -15.46 -2.72 -12.16
N LEU A 20 -14.48 -1.94 -12.65
CA LEU A 20 -14.44 -0.49 -12.43
C LEU A 20 -14.67 0.27 -13.74
N PRO A 21 -15.31 1.46 -13.70
CA PRO A 21 -15.44 2.31 -14.87
C PRO A 21 -14.07 2.74 -15.42
N GLU A 22 -13.93 2.71 -16.74
CA GLU A 22 -12.71 3.14 -17.42
C GLU A 22 -12.39 4.63 -17.18
N ILE A 23 -11.12 4.93 -16.89
CA ILE A 23 -10.61 6.30 -16.80
C ILE A 23 -10.19 6.79 -18.18
N LYS A 24 -11.10 7.51 -18.86
CA LYS A 24 -10.88 8.06 -20.21
C LYS A 24 -10.02 9.32 -20.26
N ASP A 25 -10.05 10.11 -19.18
CA ASP A 25 -9.27 11.35 -19.10
C ASP A 25 -7.79 11.01 -18.78
N PRO A 26 -6.84 11.35 -19.67
CA PRO A 26 -5.45 10.97 -19.50
C PRO A 26 -4.80 11.65 -18.28
N TYR A 27 -5.21 12.87 -17.94
CA TYR A 27 -4.71 13.57 -16.77
C TYR A 27 -5.25 12.93 -15.47
N ARG A 28 -6.53 12.56 -15.44
CA ARG A 28 -7.12 11.82 -14.32
C ARG A 28 -6.45 10.46 -14.14
N ARG A 29 -6.13 9.76 -15.23
CA ARG A 29 -5.39 8.48 -15.18
C ARG A 29 -3.99 8.68 -14.60
N ALA A 30 -3.27 9.70 -15.05
CA ALA A 30 -1.96 10.06 -14.51
C ALA A 30 -2.00 10.37 -13.01
N VAL A 31 -2.94 11.21 -12.56
CA VAL A 31 -3.11 11.56 -11.14
C VAL A 31 -3.48 10.32 -10.31
N THR A 32 -4.41 9.50 -10.79
CA THR A 32 -4.80 8.25 -10.10
C THR A 32 -3.61 7.33 -9.92
N THR A 33 -2.77 7.20 -10.95
CA THR A 33 -1.54 6.40 -10.90
C THR A 33 -0.57 6.89 -9.81
N VAL A 34 -0.36 8.21 -9.72
CA VAL A 34 0.50 8.81 -8.67
C VAL A 34 -0.09 8.60 -7.28
N ILE A 35 -1.42 8.66 -7.13
CA ILE A 35 -2.08 8.39 -5.85
C ILE A 35 -1.85 6.94 -5.41
N LEU A 36 -2.00 5.96 -6.32
CA LEU A 36 -1.76 4.55 -6.00
C LEU A 36 -0.31 4.32 -5.55
N GLU A 37 0.66 4.90 -6.25
CA GLU A 37 2.08 4.83 -5.86
C GLU A 37 2.33 5.42 -4.47
N ASN A 38 1.72 6.58 -4.18
CA ASN A 38 1.86 7.21 -2.87
C ASN A 38 1.20 6.39 -1.76
N GLN A 39 0.09 5.70 -2.04
CA GLN A 39 -0.57 4.82 -1.07
C GLN A 39 0.28 3.61 -0.72
N GLU A 40 0.88 2.94 -1.71
CA GLU A 40 1.80 1.82 -1.44
C GLU A 40 3.00 2.28 -0.60
N ARG A 41 3.58 3.44 -0.95
CA ARG A 41 4.69 4.00 -0.19
C ARG A 41 4.30 4.33 1.25
N ALA A 42 3.14 4.95 1.46
CA ALA A 42 2.63 5.25 2.81
C ALA A 42 2.40 3.97 3.63
N MET A 43 1.81 2.92 3.05
CA MET A 43 1.62 1.63 3.75
C MET A 43 2.95 0.97 4.13
N ARG A 44 3.98 1.13 3.30
CA ARG A 44 5.33 0.63 3.58
C ARG A 44 5.98 1.40 4.72
N GLU A 45 5.91 2.73 4.67
CA GLU A 45 6.42 3.63 5.71
C GLU A 45 5.72 3.38 7.06
N ASP A 46 4.40 3.23 7.07
CA ASP A 46 3.62 2.89 8.27
C ASP A 46 4.05 1.54 8.87
N SER A 47 4.30 0.53 8.03
CA SER A 47 4.81 -0.77 8.49
C SER A 47 6.23 -0.68 9.06
N GLU A 48 7.07 0.21 8.55
CA GLU A 48 8.43 0.43 9.05
C GLU A 48 8.38 1.17 10.40
N PHE A 49 7.52 2.19 10.53
CA PHE A 49 7.30 2.92 11.78
C PHE A 49 6.84 1.99 12.93
N LEU A 50 5.90 1.08 12.66
CA LEU A 50 5.45 0.11 13.67
C LEU A 50 6.55 -0.87 14.09
N ARG A 51 7.51 -1.17 13.20
CA ARG A 51 8.67 -2.02 13.55
C ARG A 51 9.67 -1.29 14.44
N GLU A 52 9.83 0.03 14.29
CA GLU A 52 10.68 0.84 15.17
C GLU A 52 10.04 1.08 16.55
N ALA A 53 8.71 1.08 16.64
CA ALA A 53 7.97 1.26 17.89
C ALA A 53 7.76 -0.04 18.69
N ALA A 54 8.11 -1.21 18.13
CA ALA A 54 8.04 -2.46 18.88
C ALA A 54 9.19 -2.52 19.90
N PRO A 55 8.92 -2.56 21.21
CA PRO A 55 9.99 -2.74 22.19
C PRO A 55 10.66 -4.09 21.92
N THR A 56 11.97 -4.09 21.75
CA THR A 56 12.83 -5.30 21.66
C THR A 56 12.84 -6.14 22.96
N ASN A 57 11.97 -5.82 23.93
CA ASN A 57 11.81 -6.48 25.21
C ASN A 57 10.33 -6.47 25.63
N ALA A 58 9.52 -7.45 25.21
CA ALA A 58 8.31 -7.88 25.94
C ALA A 58 7.69 -9.15 25.32
N THR A 59 8.38 -10.29 25.43
CA THR A 59 7.68 -11.57 25.59
C THR A 59 8.32 -12.33 26.74
N GLY A 60 8.39 -11.66 27.88
CA GLY A 60 8.74 -12.22 29.17
C GLY A 60 7.50 -12.27 30.04
N SER A 61 7.13 -13.48 30.45
CA SER A 61 6.05 -13.84 31.39
C SER A 61 4.61 -13.80 30.86
N GLY A 62 3.96 -14.97 30.89
CA GLY A 62 2.55 -14.99 31.34
C GLY A 62 1.48 -15.64 30.45
N VAL A 63 1.78 -16.26 29.31
CA VAL A 63 0.73 -17.05 28.61
C VAL A 63 0.64 -18.44 29.21
N SER A 64 0.07 -18.52 30.42
CA SER A 64 -0.51 -19.76 30.93
C SER A 64 -1.85 -19.94 30.22
N ASN A 65 -1.84 -20.80 29.21
CA ASN A 65 -2.99 -21.26 28.44
C ASN A 65 -4.05 -21.86 29.38
N TRP A 66 -5.24 -21.25 29.46
CA TRP A 66 -6.39 -21.77 30.19
C TRP A 66 -6.93 -23.01 29.46
N ASP A 67 -7.12 -24.11 30.19
CA ASP A 67 -7.77 -25.36 29.75
C ASP A 67 -9.02 -25.52 30.65
N PRO A 68 -10.22 -25.81 30.08
CA PRO A 68 -11.52 -25.46 30.67
C PRO A 68 -11.91 -26.18 31.95
#